data_AF-A0AAV3U1J0-F1
#
_entry.id   AF-A0AAV3U1J0-F1
#
_cell.length_a   1.000
_cell.length_b   1.000
_cell.length_c   1.000
_cell.angle_alpha   90.00
_cell.angle_beta   90.00
_cell.angle_gamma   90.00
#
_symmetry.space_group_name_H-M   'P 1'
#
loop_
_entity.id
_entity.type
_entity.pdbx_description
1 polymer ?
#
loop_
_entity_poly.entity_id
_entity_poly.type
_entity_poly.pdbx_seq_one_letter_code
_entity_poly.pdbx_strand_id
1 'polypeptide(L)'
;MTPANTPAAPNLSRIKARIESAHPAKAFADKWELSLVITQTVSLDGPDFVSRYLGSVVDGFTFNPTVQLDTGTVIDAEASYIGGPHSGLFHLSSITISSFAT
;
A
#
# COMPACT_ATOMS: atom_id res chain seq x y z
N MET A 1 -23.32 25.76 -5.23
CA MET A 1 -22.57 25.30 -4.04
C MET A 1 -21.47 24.40 -4.54
N THR A 2 -20.24 24.88 -4.58
CA THR A 2 -19.07 24.04 -4.89
C THR A 2 -18.84 23.13 -3.68
N PRO A 3 -18.79 21.80 -3.80
CA PRO A 3 -18.43 20.97 -2.66
C PRO A 3 -17.04 21.39 -2.21
N ALA A 4 -16.91 21.70 -0.91
CA ALA A 4 -15.61 21.90 -0.31
C ALA A 4 -14.84 20.58 -0.47
N ASN A 5 -13.86 20.58 -1.36
CA ASN A 5 -12.89 19.52 -1.51
C ASN A 5 -11.97 19.60 -0.28
N THR A 6 -12.49 19.25 0.89
CA THR A 6 -11.66 19.07 2.08
C THR A 6 -10.69 17.96 1.71
N PRO A 7 -9.37 18.22 1.65
CA PRO A 7 -8.41 17.15 1.43
C PRO A 7 -8.69 16.11 2.52
N ALA A 8 -8.84 14.84 2.13
CA ALA A 8 -8.87 13.78 3.12
C ALA A 8 -7.66 13.99 4.04
N ALA A 9 -7.87 13.99 5.36
CA ALA A 9 -6.78 14.19 6.29
C ALA A 9 -5.68 13.17 5.96
N PRO A 10 -4.40 13.60 5.85
CA PRO A 10 -3.32 12.69 5.52
C PRO A 10 -3.30 11.54 6.52
N ASN A 11 -3.04 10.33 6.04
CA ASN A 11 -2.93 9.12 6.85
C ASN A 11 -1.81 8.23 6.32
N LEU A 12 -0.65 8.87 6.16
CA LEU A 12 0.49 8.34 5.46
C LEU A 12 1.39 7.57 6.43
N SER A 13 1.75 6.35 6.05
CA SER A 13 2.77 5.56 6.74
C SER A 13 3.81 5.07 5.75
N ARG A 14 5.04 4.87 6.18
CA ARG A 14 6.03 4.07 5.45
C ARG A 14 5.93 2.63 5.92
N ILE A 15 5.85 1.69 4.98
CA ILE A 15 5.73 0.26 5.25
C ILE A 15 6.86 -0.51 4.60
N LYS A 16 7.21 -1.64 5.22
CA LYS A 16 7.88 -2.76 4.57
C LYS A 16 6.89 -3.89 4.45
N ALA A 17 6.75 -4.45 3.26
CA ALA A 17 5.79 -5.51 3.01
C ALA A 17 6.31 -6.56 2.01
N ARG A 18 5.87 -7.80 2.17
CA ARG A 18 6.09 -8.88 1.20
C ARG A 18 4.86 -9.01 0.31
N ILE A 19 5.07 -9.04 -1.00
CA ILE A 19 4.00 -9.28 -1.98
C ILE A 19 3.60 -10.76 -1.95
N GLU A 20 2.34 -11.05 -1.70
CA GLU A 20 1.76 -12.39 -1.82
C GLU A 20 1.21 -12.62 -3.23
N SER A 21 0.57 -11.60 -3.79
CA SER A 21 0.12 -11.60 -5.18
C SER A 21 0.09 -10.19 -5.75
N ALA A 22 0.26 -10.10 -7.07
CA ALA A 22 0.18 -8.85 -7.80
C ALA A 22 -0.38 -9.12 -9.20
N HIS A 23 -1.34 -8.32 -9.62
CA HIS A 23 -1.88 -8.41 -10.98
C HIS A 23 -2.38 -7.05 -11.47
N PRO A 24 -2.31 -6.80 -12.79
CA PRO A 24 -2.95 -5.63 -13.38
C PRO A 24 -4.47 -5.65 -13.13
N ALA A 25 -5.05 -4.48 -12.86
CA ALA A 25 -6.49 -4.35 -12.73
C ALA A 25 -7.16 -4.44 -14.12
N LYS A 26 -8.30 -5.14 -14.21
CA LYS A 26 -8.99 -5.32 -15.50
C LYS A 26 -9.52 -4.03 -16.11
N ALA A 27 -9.91 -3.08 -15.27
CA ALA A 27 -10.58 -1.84 -15.70
C ALA A 27 -9.60 -0.68 -15.95
N PHE A 28 -8.37 -0.76 -15.45
CA PHE A 28 -7.41 0.34 -15.46
C PHE A 28 -6.02 -0.21 -15.77
N ALA A 29 -5.50 0.12 -16.95
CA ALA A 29 -4.25 -0.44 -17.47
C ALA A 29 -3.01 -0.05 -16.66
N ASP A 30 -3.09 1.08 -15.95
CA ASP A 30 -2.03 1.62 -15.10
C ASP A 30 -2.13 1.18 -13.64
N LYS A 31 -3.23 0.55 -13.25
CA LYS A 31 -3.48 0.11 -11.87
C LYS A 31 -3.02 -1.33 -11.68
N TRP A 32 -2.31 -1.57 -10.59
CA TRP A 32 -1.98 -2.90 -10.10
C TRP A 32 -2.69 -3.15 -8.77
N GLU A 33 -3.29 -4.33 -8.65
CA GLU A 33 -3.93 -4.82 -7.45
C GLU A 33 -2.97 -5.81 -6.78
N LEU A 34 -2.81 -5.64 -5.46
CA LEU A 34 -1.77 -6.28 -4.68
C LEU A 34 -2.40 -6.90 -3.43
N SER A 35 -1.92 -8.07 -3.06
CA SER A 35 -2.10 -8.62 -1.73
C SER A 35 -0.73 -8.75 -1.09
N LEU A 36 -0.58 -8.25 0.14
CA LEU A 36 0.72 -8.10 0.78
C LEU A 36 0.66 -8.33 2.29
N VAL A 37 1.75 -8.83 2.85
CA VAL A 37 1.95 -8.95 4.29
C VAL A 37 2.82 -7.81 4.77
N ILE A 38 2.28 -6.94 5.64
CA ILE A 38 3.03 -5.83 6.23
C ILE A 38 3.90 -6.38 7.36
N THR A 39 5.21 -6.17 7.27
CA THR A 39 6.18 -6.66 8.27
C THR A 39 6.73 -5.54 9.14
N GLN A 40 6.77 -4.31 8.62
CA GLN A 40 7.18 -3.12 9.37
C GLN A 40 6.33 -1.93 8.94
N THR A 41 6.10 -0.98 9.85
CA THR A 41 5.41 0.27 9.55
C THR A 41 5.90 1.38 10.48
N VAL A 42 5.89 2.60 9.97
CA VAL A 42 6.10 3.84 10.71
C VAL A 42 5.10 4.87 10.20
N SER A 43 4.29 5.44 11.11
CA SER A 43 3.40 6.56 10.74
C SER A 43 4.25 7.78 10.38
N LEU A 44 3.94 8.41 9.25
CA LEU A 44 4.61 9.62 8.77
C LEU A 44 3.74 10.86 9.02
N ASP A 45 2.45 10.77 8.72
CA ASP A 45 1.51 11.88 8.87
C ASP A 45 0.09 11.39 9.17
N GLY A 46 -0.55 12.06 10.13
CA GLY A 46 -1.91 11.77 10.58
C GLY A 46 -2.10 10.46 11.36
N PRO A 47 -3.34 9.95 11.43
CA PRO A 47 -3.66 8.80 12.24
C PRO A 47 -3.06 7.50 11.68
N ASP A 48 -2.53 6.67 12.58
CA ASP A 48 -2.00 5.36 12.21
C ASP A 48 -3.11 4.33 12.04
N PHE A 49 -3.35 3.94 10.79
CA PHE A 49 -4.25 2.84 10.43
C PHE A 49 -3.52 1.56 10.08
N VAL A 50 -2.20 1.61 9.88
CA VAL A 50 -1.42 0.48 9.33
C VAL A 50 -1.00 -0.48 10.43
N SER A 51 -0.59 0.01 11.60
CA SER A 51 0.00 -0.84 12.65
C SER A 51 -0.86 -2.00 13.12
N ARG A 52 -2.20 -1.87 13.01
CA ARG A 52 -3.14 -2.97 13.35
C ARG A 52 -3.05 -4.17 12.40
N TYR A 53 -2.43 -4.01 11.24
CA TYR A 53 -2.31 -5.03 10.21
C TYR A 53 -0.91 -5.64 10.11
N LEU A 54 -0.01 -5.35 11.07
CA LEU A 54 1.31 -5.97 11.13
C LEU A 54 1.18 -7.50 11.20
N GLY A 55 1.90 -8.20 10.34
CA GLY A 55 1.86 -9.65 10.19
C GLY A 55 0.61 -10.20 9.51
N SER A 56 -0.34 -9.34 9.10
CA SER A 56 -1.57 -9.74 8.41
C SER A 56 -1.46 -9.50 6.90
N VAL A 57 -2.21 -10.29 6.13
CA VAL A 57 -2.41 -10.05 4.71
C VAL A 57 -3.43 -8.92 4.55
N VAL A 58 -3.08 -7.91 3.75
CA VAL A 58 -3.93 -6.77 3.40
C VAL A 58 -4.01 -6.62 1.89
N ASP A 59 -5.06 -5.95 1.44
CA ASP A 59 -5.22 -5.58 0.05
C ASP A 59 -4.67 -4.17 -0.19
N GLY A 60 -4.05 -4.00 -1.34
CA GLY A 60 -3.53 -2.72 -1.76
C GLY A 60 -3.60 -2.53 -3.26
N PHE A 61 -3.36 -1.31 -3.69
CA PHE A 61 -3.17 -1.02 -5.10
C PHE A 61 -2.12 0.07 -5.28
N THR A 62 -1.55 0.11 -6.47
CA THR A 62 -0.63 1.17 -6.90
C THR A 62 -0.88 1.51 -8.36
N PHE A 63 -0.39 2.67 -8.77
CA PHE A 63 -0.44 3.10 -10.16
C PHE A 63 0.97 3.20 -10.73
N ASN A 64 1.12 2.77 -11.98
CA ASN A 64 2.35 2.87 -12.77
C ASN A 64 3.61 2.45 -11.98
N PRO A 65 3.64 1.23 -11.40
CA PRO A 65 4.82 0.80 -10.67
C PRO A 65 6.02 0.73 -11.63
N THR A 66 7.13 1.35 -11.22
CA THR A 66 8.40 1.34 -11.97
C THR A 66 9.27 0.14 -11.62
N VAL A 67 8.87 -0.64 -10.62
CA VAL A 67 9.54 -1.85 -10.15
C VAL A 67 8.71 -3.08 -10.50
N GLN A 68 9.38 -4.23 -10.62
CA GLN A 68 8.70 -5.50 -10.83
C GLN A 68 8.05 -5.97 -9.53
N LEU A 69 6.75 -6.25 -9.58
CA LEU A 69 5.92 -6.65 -8.44
C LEU A 69 5.63 -8.15 -8.50
N ASP A 70 6.64 -8.99 -8.24
CA ASP A 70 6.44 -10.44 -8.23
C ASP A 70 6.09 -10.94 -6.81
N THR A 71 5.35 -12.05 -6.73
CA THR A 71 5.13 -12.78 -5.47
C THR A 71 6.47 -13.11 -4.79
N GLY A 72 6.54 -12.86 -3.49
CA GLY A 72 7.72 -13.05 -2.65
C GLY A 72 8.63 -11.82 -2.57
N THR A 73 8.46 -10.83 -3.44
CA THR A 73 9.25 -9.59 -3.40
C THR A 73 8.94 -8.80 -2.13
N VAL A 74 9.99 -8.32 -1.46
CA VAL A 74 9.85 -7.39 -0.34
C VAL A 74 10.02 -5.97 -0.86
N ILE A 75 9.07 -5.11 -0.52
CA ILE A 75 9.04 -3.70 -0.92
C ILE A 75 9.09 -2.80 0.29
N ASP A 76 9.71 -1.63 0.11
CA ASP A 76 9.50 -0.45 0.92
C ASP A 76 8.54 0.48 0.15
N ALA A 77 7.47 0.94 0.79
CA ALA A 77 6.46 1.80 0.16
C ALA A 77 5.89 2.81 1.14
N GLU A 78 5.30 3.88 0.61
CA GLU A 78 4.37 4.72 1.34
C GLU A 78 2.96 4.17 1.17
N ALA A 79 2.19 4.14 2.25
CA ALA A 79 0.85 3.57 2.29
C ALA A 79 -0.12 4.60 2.87
N SER A 80 -1.21 4.84 2.15
CA SER A 80 -2.36 5.61 2.63
C SER A 80 -3.56 4.68 2.77
N TYR A 81 -4.22 4.72 3.92
CA TYR A 81 -5.39 3.89 4.17
C TYR A 81 -6.63 4.50 3.49
N ILE A 82 -7.24 3.76 2.58
CA ILE A 82 -8.40 4.21 1.80
C ILE A 82 -9.72 3.76 2.47
N GLY A 83 -9.65 2.80 3.40
CA GLY A 83 -10.83 2.12 3.92
C GLY A 83 -11.32 1.02 3.00
N GLY A 84 -12.06 0.05 3.54
CA GLY A 84 -12.58 -1.08 2.77
C GLY A 84 -13.07 -2.22 3.66
N PRO A 85 -13.83 -3.19 3.12
CA PRO A 85 -14.22 -4.38 3.84
C PRO A 85 -13.00 -5.29 4.12
N HIS A 86 -13.06 -6.06 5.20
CA HIS A 86 -12.22 -7.24 5.48
C HIS A 86 -10.70 -7.06 5.23
N SER A 87 -9.97 -6.53 6.23
CA SER A 87 -8.50 -6.39 6.25
C SER A 87 -7.90 -5.09 5.70
N GLY A 88 -8.73 -4.15 5.25
CA GLY A 88 -8.29 -2.80 4.91
C GLY A 88 -7.67 -2.69 3.50
N LEU A 89 -7.89 -1.55 2.86
CA LEU A 89 -7.39 -1.25 1.51
C LEU A 89 -6.40 -0.10 1.57
N PHE A 90 -5.23 -0.28 0.97
CA PHE A 90 -4.15 0.72 0.93
C PHE A 90 -3.85 1.18 -0.48
N HIS A 91 -3.68 2.49 -0.66
CA HIS A 91 -3.00 3.02 -1.82
C HIS A 91 -1.50 3.07 -1.53
N LEU A 92 -0.71 2.44 -2.38
CA LEU A 92 0.75 2.40 -2.27
C LEU A 92 1.40 3.35 -3.27
N SER A 93 2.28 4.20 -2.76
CA SER A 93 3.14 5.11 -3.53
C SER A 93 4.61 4.89 -3.17
N SER A 94 5.50 5.51 -3.96
CA SER A 94 6.94 5.52 -3.68
C SER A 94 7.54 4.12 -3.48
N ILE A 95 7.05 3.14 -4.25
CA ILE A 95 7.41 1.73 -4.10
C ILE A 95 8.84 1.51 -4.59
N THR A 96 9.65 0.88 -3.75
CA THR A 96 11.00 0.43 -4.06
C THR A 96 11.18 -1.01 -3.61
N ILE A 97 12.03 -1.77 -4.30
CA ILE A 97 12.38 -3.13 -3.87
C ILE A 97 13.34 -3.02 -2.68
N SER A 98 12.96 -3.62 -1.55
CA SER A 98 13.85 -3.75 -0.41
C SER A 98 14.83 -4.88 -0.68
N SER A 99 16.11 -4.55 -0.89
CA SER A 99 17.17 -5.56 -0.82
C SER A 99 17.22 -6.14 0.60
N PHE A 100 17.29 -7.47 0.72
CA PHE A 100 17.64 -8.09 1.99
C PHE A 100 19.07 -7.66 2.33
N ALA A 101 19.26 -7.01 3.48
CA ALA A 101 20.56 -7.04 4.13
C ALA A 101 20.75 -8.50 4.58
N THR A 102 21.54 -9.25 3.81
CA THR A 102 22.05 -10.58 4.18
C THR A 102 22.82 -10.51 5.49
#